data_AF-A0A0L0N599-F1
#
_entry.id   AF-A0A0L0N599-F1
#
_cell.length_a   1.000
_cell.length_b   1.000
_cell.length_c   1.000
_cell.angle_alpha   90.00
_cell.angle_beta   90.00
_cell.angle_gamma   90.00
#
_symmetry.space_group_name_H-M   'P 1'
#
loop_
_entity.id
_entity.type
_entity.pdbx_description
1 polymer ?
#
loop_
_entity_poly.entity_id
_entity_poly.type
_entity_poly.pdbx_seq_one_letter_code
_entity_poly.pdbx_strand_id
1 'polypeptide(L)'
;MQPGLETFSSSWRQVRMGARQGRKGEHTPENPSYIRKQRPRSHNARVLLKQQIVKPTSHCACLCLFRTPPITMSSNRSGSISSSSSKSDRPRYTQKSVLELIECLTTHRVNTLTELCRIERVAASCEDEADARAFQKPMTAAWVHYVTSHQLLTELRGLTQSYPFSGDVVQEAYRRVRSDPNSNRSWNLAWLCLQTMRDDRLVAAYAAAEAAKPEMWAQTQPSGEDVAKLAACFEHEWNTAVDTMLRHWQHPPTWY
;
A
#
# COMPACT_ATOMS: atom_id res chain seq x y z
N MET A 1 -8.03 -21.60 9.79
CA MET A 1 -9.32 -21.67 9.06
C MET A 1 -10.15 -22.81 9.65
N GLN A 2 -11.47 -22.79 9.50
CA GLN A 2 -12.32 -23.94 9.86
C GLN A 2 -12.17 -25.05 8.79
N PRO A 3 -12.14 -26.34 9.17
CA PRO A 3 -11.87 -27.44 8.24
C PRO A 3 -12.84 -27.51 7.05
N GLY A 4 -14.10 -27.10 7.23
CA GLY A 4 -15.10 -27.08 6.14
C GLY A 4 -14.82 -26.05 5.04
N LEU A 5 -14.15 -24.93 5.35
CA LEU A 5 -13.79 -23.90 4.36
C LEU A 5 -12.63 -24.34 3.47
N GLU A 6 -11.71 -25.15 3.99
CA GLU A 6 -10.57 -25.65 3.21
C GLU A 6 -11.01 -26.68 2.17
N THR A 7 -11.94 -27.57 2.53
CA THR A 7 -12.54 -28.52 1.58
C THR A 7 -13.30 -27.80 0.47
N PHE A 8 -14.11 -26.79 0.84
CA PHE A 8 -14.83 -25.97 -0.13
C PHE A 8 -13.88 -25.18 -1.04
N SER A 9 -12.90 -24.48 -0.47
CA SER A 9 -11.86 -23.74 -1.20
C SER A 9 -11.15 -24.64 -2.23
N SER A 10 -10.74 -25.84 -1.82
CA SER A 10 -10.04 -26.79 -2.69
C SER A 10 -10.93 -27.26 -3.85
N SER A 11 -12.19 -27.63 -3.54
CA SER A 11 -13.18 -28.02 -4.54
C SER A 11 -13.44 -26.89 -5.55
N TRP A 12 -13.64 -25.67 -5.05
CA TRP A 12 -13.94 -24.51 -5.87
C TRP A 12 -12.79 -24.13 -6.81
N ARG A 13 -11.54 -24.23 -6.35
CA ARG A 13 -10.35 -24.02 -7.20
C ARG A 13 -10.29 -25.03 -8.35
N GLN A 14 -10.63 -26.29 -8.10
CA GLN A 14 -10.64 -27.33 -9.12
C GLN A 14 -11.68 -27.05 -10.20
N VAL A 15 -12.88 -26.61 -9.80
CA VAL A 15 -13.96 -26.19 -10.72
C VAL A 15 -13.52 -24.99 -11.57
N ARG A 16 -12.90 -23.96 -10.95
CA ARG A 16 -12.41 -22.77 -11.67
C ARG A 16 -11.33 -23.10 -12.70
N MET A 17 -10.41 -23.99 -12.35
CA MET A 17 -9.34 -24.42 -13.26
C MET A 17 -9.88 -25.22 -14.44
N GLY A 18 -10.85 -26.12 -14.19
CA GLY A 18 -11.54 -26.87 -15.24
C GLY A 18 -12.32 -25.96 -16.21
N ALA A 19 -13.02 -24.95 -15.69
CA ALA A 19 -13.74 -23.97 -16.50
C ALA A 19 -12.81 -23.09 -17.37
N ARG A 20 -11.58 -22.80 -16.91
CA ARG A 20 -10.56 -22.09 -17.71
C ARG A 20 -9.97 -22.94 -18.83
N GLN A 21 -9.87 -24.26 -18.65
CA GLN A 21 -9.34 -25.18 -19.67
C GLN A 21 -10.38 -25.53 -20.75
N GLY A 22 -11.68 -25.54 -20.42
CA GLY A 22 -12.77 -25.77 -21.37
C GLY A 22 -12.97 -24.69 -22.45
N ARG A 23 -12.30 -23.53 -22.34
CA ARG A 23 -12.46 -22.40 -23.29
C ARG A 23 -11.41 -22.34 -24.41
N LYS A 24 -10.52 -23.33 -24.52
CA LYS A 24 -9.46 -23.38 -25.56
C LYS A 24 -9.78 -24.30 -26.76
N GLY A 25 -11.03 -24.74 -26.92
CA GLY A 25 -11.37 -25.84 -27.83
C GLY A 25 -12.42 -25.61 -28.91
N GLU A 26 -12.85 -24.38 -29.21
CA GLU A 26 -13.75 -24.13 -30.35
C GLU A 26 -13.03 -23.34 -31.45
N HIS A 27 -12.47 -24.09 -32.38
CA HIS A 27 -11.94 -23.60 -33.64
C HIS A 27 -13.07 -23.68 -34.68
N THR A 28 -13.71 -22.56 -34.98
CA THR A 28 -14.58 -22.42 -36.16
C THR A 28 -13.81 -21.72 -37.28
N PRO A 29 -13.96 -22.14 -38.55
CA PRO A 29 -13.16 -21.66 -39.66
C PRO A 29 -13.67 -20.34 -40.24
N GLU A 30 -12.74 -19.61 -40.85
CA GLU A 30 -12.88 -18.30 -41.49
C GLU A 30 -13.90 -18.25 -42.64
N ASN A 31 -14.49 -17.08 -42.85
CA ASN A 31 -14.80 -16.60 -44.20
C ASN A 31 -14.70 -15.06 -44.28
N PRO A 32 -13.83 -14.48 -45.14
CA PRO A 32 -13.58 -13.05 -45.20
C PRO A 32 -14.45 -12.38 -46.27
N SER A 33 -15.13 -11.29 -45.91
CA SER A 33 -15.69 -10.37 -46.92
C SER A 33 -15.53 -8.90 -46.51
N TYR A 34 -14.81 -8.21 -47.37
CA TYR A 34 -14.58 -6.76 -47.44
C TYR A 34 -15.89 -5.96 -47.41
N ILE A 35 -15.99 -4.90 -46.59
CA ILE A 35 -16.53 -3.59 -47.01
C ILE A 35 -15.80 -2.44 -46.30
N ARG A 36 -15.12 -1.64 -47.11
CA ARG A 36 -14.51 -0.34 -46.84
C ARG A 36 -15.62 0.72 -46.81
N LYS A 37 -15.85 1.42 -45.68
CA LYS A 37 -16.58 2.70 -45.66
C LYS A 37 -15.94 3.71 -44.72
N GLN A 38 -16.00 4.95 -45.18
CA GLN A 38 -15.18 6.10 -44.86
C GLN A 38 -15.58 6.79 -43.54
N ARG A 39 -14.60 7.46 -42.92
CA ARG A 39 -14.78 8.46 -41.86
C ARG A 39 -15.67 9.62 -42.33
N PRO A 40 -16.31 10.31 -41.37
CA PRO A 40 -16.34 11.75 -41.37
C PRO A 40 -15.56 12.34 -40.19
N ARG A 41 -14.91 13.47 -40.49
CA ARG A 41 -14.23 14.39 -39.58
C ARG A 41 -15.23 15.00 -38.61
N SER A 42 -14.86 15.14 -37.33
CA SER A 42 -15.41 16.19 -36.47
C SER A 42 -14.28 16.97 -35.82
N HIS A 43 -14.42 18.29 -35.89
CA HIS A 43 -13.53 19.31 -35.40
C HIS A 43 -13.81 19.64 -33.92
N ASN A 44 -12.78 20.13 -33.26
CA ASN A 44 -12.78 21.04 -32.11
C ASN A 44 -13.33 20.54 -30.76
N ALA A 45 -12.43 20.43 -29.78
CA ALA A 45 -12.44 21.33 -28.63
C ALA A 45 -11.08 21.30 -27.90
N ARG A 46 -10.34 22.39 -28.05
CA ARG A 46 -9.21 22.80 -27.20
C ARG A 46 -9.75 23.04 -25.79
N VAL A 47 -9.31 22.27 -24.79
CA VAL A 47 -9.42 22.68 -23.39
C VAL A 47 -8.03 23.02 -22.88
N LEU A 48 -7.85 24.31 -22.66
CA LEU A 48 -6.69 24.94 -22.04
C LEU A 48 -6.53 24.43 -20.61
N LEU A 49 -5.48 23.65 -20.36
CA LEU A 49 -4.99 23.40 -19.01
C LEU A 49 -4.27 24.66 -18.53
N LYS A 50 -4.99 25.54 -17.82
CA LYS A 50 -4.36 26.59 -17.01
C LYS A 50 -3.72 25.91 -15.80
N GLN A 51 -2.42 25.64 -15.89
CA GLN A 51 -1.58 25.45 -14.70
C GLN A 51 -1.54 26.80 -13.96
N GLN A 52 -2.39 26.94 -12.94
CA GLN A 52 -2.21 28.00 -11.96
C GLN A 52 -1.18 27.56 -10.92
N ILE A 53 -0.06 28.24 -11.00
CA ILE A 53 1.00 28.37 -10.01
C ILE A 53 0.36 28.75 -8.67
N VAL A 54 0.31 27.80 -7.73
CA VAL A 54 0.08 28.12 -6.31
C VAL A 54 1.45 28.29 -5.67
N LYS A 55 1.76 29.54 -5.32
CA LYS A 55 2.93 29.93 -4.53
C LYS A 55 2.82 29.34 -3.12
N PRO A 56 3.90 28.83 -2.50
CA PRO A 56 3.85 28.47 -1.09
C PRO A 56 3.95 29.74 -0.25
N THR A 57 2.87 30.09 0.44
CA THR A 57 2.92 31.02 1.58
C THR A 57 3.46 30.28 2.80
N SER A 58 4.49 30.90 3.37
CA SER A 58 5.19 30.52 4.59
C SER A 58 4.35 30.74 5.85
N HIS A 59 4.76 30.04 6.91
CA HIS A 59 4.36 30.12 8.32
C HIS A 59 3.09 29.34 8.72
N CYS A 60 3.19 28.40 9.66
CA CYS A 60 3.31 28.73 11.09
C CYS A 60 3.62 27.51 11.95
N ALA A 61 4.25 27.78 13.08
CA ALA A 61 4.70 26.87 14.12
C ALA A 61 3.56 26.10 14.82
N CYS A 62 3.91 24.97 15.43
CA CYS A 62 3.25 24.57 16.67
C CYS A 62 4.28 23.95 17.63
N LEU A 63 4.62 24.75 18.64
CA LEU A 63 5.30 24.35 19.87
C LEU A 63 4.37 23.46 20.71
N CYS A 64 4.93 22.46 21.38
CA CYS A 64 4.50 22.05 22.72
C CYS A 64 5.72 21.66 23.56
N LEU A 65 6.07 22.55 24.48
CA LEU A 65 6.90 22.35 25.67
C LEU A 65 6.11 21.57 26.74
N PHE A 66 6.79 20.85 27.64
CA PHE A 66 6.66 20.89 29.13
C PHE A 66 7.78 19.98 29.71
N ARG A 67 8.83 20.48 30.40
CA ARG A 67 8.97 21.08 31.75
C ARG A 67 9.10 20.04 32.89
N THR A 68 10.27 20.06 33.54
CA THR A 68 10.85 19.32 34.70
C THR A 68 10.39 19.87 36.08
N PRO A 69 10.95 19.48 37.27
CA PRO A 69 11.32 18.20 37.96
C PRO A 69 10.69 18.15 39.41
N PRO A 70 11.16 17.45 40.51
CA PRO A 70 12.43 17.80 41.22
C PRO A 70 13.13 16.77 42.22
N ILE A 71 14.41 17.08 42.56
CA ILE A 71 15.32 16.86 43.74
C ILE A 71 15.54 15.50 44.46
N THR A 72 16.81 15.08 44.61
CA THR A 72 17.49 14.75 45.91
C THR A 72 19.01 14.99 45.83
N MET A 73 19.61 15.40 46.95
CA MET A 73 21.00 15.86 47.14
C MET A 73 21.98 14.75 47.59
N SER A 74 23.28 14.99 47.31
CA SER A 74 24.48 14.72 48.14
C SER A 74 25.48 13.60 47.80
N SER A 75 26.72 14.08 47.57
CA SER A 75 28.05 13.63 48.05
C SER A 75 28.87 12.53 47.35
N ASN A 76 30.06 12.98 46.94
CA ASN A 76 31.35 12.34 46.58
C ASN A 76 31.55 10.84 46.81
N ARG A 77 32.13 10.19 45.78
CA ARG A 77 33.26 9.26 45.90
C ARG A 77 33.97 9.07 44.55
N SER A 78 35.27 9.31 44.55
CA SER A 78 36.21 9.02 43.47
C SER A 78 36.32 7.50 43.27
N GLY A 79 36.30 7.03 42.02
CA GLY A 79 36.42 5.62 41.69
C GLY A 79 36.46 5.40 40.19
N SER A 80 37.66 5.48 39.64
CA SER A 80 37.98 5.13 38.26
C SER A 80 37.79 3.63 38.06
N ILE A 81 36.76 3.22 37.31
CA ILE A 81 36.71 1.91 36.66
C ILE A 81 36.12 2.06 35.25
N SER A 82 36.99 1.80 34.29
CA SER A 82 36.77 1.53 32.87
C SER A 82 35.30 1.29 32.45
N SER A 83 34.68 2.34 31.91
CA SER A 83 33.49 2.23 31.09
C SER A 83 33.86 1.53 29.78
N SER A 84 33.57 0.24 29.67
CA SER A 84 33.39 -0.40 28.37
C SER A 84 32.19 0.28 27.71
N SER A 85 32.44 1.36 26.98
CA SER A 85 31.44 1.97 26.11
C SER A 85 31.14 0.93 25.03
N SER A 86 30.10 0.14 25.25
CA SER A 86 29.37 -0.54 24.20
C SER A 86 28.86 0.55 23.27
N LYS A 87 29.73 0.97 22.34
CA LYS A 87 29.35 1.79 21.20
C LYS A 87 28.27 0.98 20.50
N SER A 88 27.04 1.46 20.59
CA SER A 88 25.99 0.96 19.73
C SER A 88 26.49 1.17 18.30
N ASP A 89 26.85 0.09 17.62
CA ASP A 89 27.14 0.06 16.19
C ASP A 89 25.84 0.32 15.41
N ARG A 90 25.26 1.51 15.60
CA ARG A 90 24.29 2.04 14.65
C ARG A 90 25.13 2.53 13.47
N PRO A 91 24.92 2.00 12.26
CA PRO A 91 25.68 2.42 11.10
C PRO A 91 25.45 3.92 10.87
N ARG A 92 26.50 4.73 11.01
CA ARG A 92 26.45 6.14 10.60
C ARG A 92 26.36 6.16 9.08
N TYR A 93 25.20 6.55 8.56
CA TYR A 93 25.06 6.85 7.14
C TYR A 93 25.92 8.07 6.80
N THR A 94 26.69 7.97 5.72
CA THR A 94 27.46 9.12 5.21
C THR A 94 26.52 10.02 4.41
N GLN A 95 26.80 11.32 4.33
CA GLN A 95 25.99 12.24 3.51
C GLN A 95 25.87 11.78 2.05
N LYS A 96 26.91 11.17 1.49
CA LYS A 96 26.87 10.56 0.15
C LYS A 96 25.80 9.47 0.05
N SER A 97 25.71 8.59 1.05
CA SER A 97 24.68 7.55 1.09
C SER A 97 23.26 8.10 1.27
N VAL A 98 23.09 9.23 1.97
CA VAL A 98 21.78 9.90 2.09
C VAL A 98 21.30 10.43 0.74
N LEU A 99 22.19 11.10 -0.01
CA LEU A 99 21.87 11.61 -1.34
C LEU A 99 21.52 10.49 -2.33
N GLU A 100 22.23 9.37 -2.29
CA GLU A 100 21.92 8.19 -3.12
C GLU A 100 20.52 7.62 -2.81
N LEU A 101 20.15 7.54 -1.54
CA LEU A 101 18.81 7.07 -1.16
C LEU A 101 17.72 8.04 -1.62
N ILE A 102 17.96 9.35 -1.49
CA ILE A 102 17.05 10.39 -1.99
C ILE A 102 16.89 10.30 -3.50
N GLU A 103 17.98 10.07 -4.24
CA GLU A 103 17.94 9.86 -5.67
C GLU A 103 17.10 8.63 -6.02
N CYS A 104 17.34 7.49 -5.36
CA CYS A 104 16.56 6.26 -5.54
C CYS A 104 15.05 6.46 -5.34
N LEU A 105 14.65 7.23 -4.32
CA LEU A 105 13.24 7.58 -4.05
C LEU A 105 12.67 8.46 -5.17
N THR A 106 13.43 9.47 -5.58
CA THR A 106 13.01 10.48 -6.57
C THR A 106 12.86 9.87 -7.96
N THR A 107 13.75 8.96 -8.34
CA THR A 107 13.68 8.24 -9.61
C THR A 107 12.77 7.01 -9.56
N HIS A 108 12.14 6.73 -8.42
CA HIS A 108 11.33 5.53 -8.16
C HIS A 108 12.03 4.21 -8.50
N ARG A 109 13.37 4.17 -8.40
CA ARG A 109 14.16 2.95 -8.63
C ARG A 109 13.89 1.91 -7.56
N VAL A 110 13.57 2.39 -6.37
CA VAL A 110 13.10 1.60 -5.24
C VAL A 110 11.60 1.80 -5.14
N ASN A 111 10.83 0.75 -5.41
CA ASN A 111 9.38 0.80 -5.41
C ASN A 111 8.72 -0.37 -4.68
N THR A 112 9.45 -1.22 -3.95
CA THR A 112 8.83 -2.28 -3.15
C THR A 112 8.52 -1.81 -1.74
N LEU A 113 7.49 -2.38 -1.10
CA LEU A 113 7.12 -2.07 0.28
C LEU A 113 8.31 -2.20 1.23
N THR A 114 9.03 -3.32 1.12
CA THR A 114 10.17 -3.65 1.98
C THR A 114 11.26 -2.59 1.91
N GLU A 115 11.63 -2.17 0.70
CA GLU A 115 12.72 -1.22 0.52
C GLU A 115 12.31 0.20 0.88
N LEU A 116 11.07 0.63 0.56
CA LEU A 116 10.56 1.92 1.02
C LEU A 116 10.53 2.00 2.55
N CYS A 117 10.05 0.94 3.23
CA CYS A 117 10.11 0.85 4.69
C CYS A 117 11.53 0.83 5.24
N ARG A 118 12.49 0.23 4.50
CA ARG A 118 13.91 0.24 4.88
C ARG A 118 14.46 1.66 4.84
N ILE A 119 14.21 2.41 3.78
CA ILE A 119 14.67 3.80 3.64
C ILE A 119 13.97 4.71 4.67
N GLU A 120 12.70 4.47 4.97
CA GLU A 120 11.97 5.15 6.05
C GLU A 120 12.66 4.96 7.41
N ARG A 121 13.07 3.74 7.76
CA ARG A 121 13.83 3.49 8.99
C ARG A 121 15.18 4.19 9.01
N VAL A 122 15.86 4.29 7.86
CA VAL A 122 17.10 5.07 7.72
C VAL A 122 16.83 6.55 8.00
N ALA A 123 15.82 7.13 7.35
CA ALA A 123 15.42 8.52 7.53
C ALA A 123 15.07 8.83 8.99
N ALA A 124 14.33 7.94 9.67
CA ALA A 124 13.98 8.07 11.08
C ALA A 124 15.18 7.92 12.04
N SER A 125 16.31 7.36 11.57
CA SER A 125 17.53 7.18 12.35
C SER A 125 18.59 8.28 12.15
N CYS A 126 18.33 9.24 11.26
CA CYS A 126 19.23 10.37 11.01
C CYS A 126 19.41 11.22 12.29
N GLU A 127 20.67 11.43 12.69
CA GLU A 127 21.02 12.31 13.80
C GLU A 127 21.01 13.79 13.39
N ASP A 128 21.35 14.08 12.14
CA ASP A 128 21.28 15.43 11.56
C ASP A 128 19.85 15.74 11.09
N GLU A 129 19.25 16.78 11.66
CA GLU A 129 17.93 17.23 11.27
C GLU A 129 17.84 17.66 9.80
N ALA A 130 18.93 18.16 9.21
CA ALA A 130 18.97 18.53 7.80
C ALA A 130 18.78 17.30 6.90
N ASP A 131 19.45 16.20 7.23
CA ASP A 131 19.32 14.92 6.51
C ASP A 131 17.90 14.34 6.69
N ALA A 132 17.36 14.36 7.92
CA ALA A 132 16.00 13.91 8.19
C ALA A 132 14.96 14.70 7.38
N ARG A 133 15.09 16.04 7.33
CA ARG A 133 14.23 16.91 6.52
C ARG A 133 14.38 16.66 5.03
N ALA A 134 15.58 16.33 4.55
CA ALA A 134 15.82 16.05 3.14
C ALA A 134 15.04 14.83 2.61
N PHE A 135 14.72 13.86 3.48
CA PHE A 135 13.89 12.70 3.12
C PHE A 135 12.40 13.01 2.98
N GLN A 136 11.86 14.03 3.66
CA GLN A 136 10.41 14.20 3.81
C GLN A 136 9.67 14.23 2.48
N LYS A 137 10.09 15.11 1.56
CA LYS A 137 9.43 15.28 0.26
C LYS A 137 9.65 14.08 -0.67
N PRO A 138 10.89 13.58 -0.90
CA PRO A 138 11.13 12.39 -1.71
C PRO A 138 10.39 11.15 -1.21
N MET A 139 10.39 10.93 0.11
CA MET A 139 9.72 9.78 0.71
C MET A 139 8.20 9.85 0.56
N THR A 140 7.60 11.01 0.83
CA THR A 140 6.16 11.22 0.62
C THR A 140 5.77 10.99 -0.84
N ALA A 141 6.55 11.52 -1.78
CA ALA A 141 6.30 11.32 -3.21
C ALA A 141 6.43 9.84 -3.62
N ALA A 142 7.40 9.12 -3.07
CA ALA A 142 7.58 7.69 -3.33
C ALA A 142 6.38 6.86 -2.84
N TRP A 143 5.84 7.15 -1.64
CA TRP A 143 4.62 6.48 -1.16
C TRP A 143 3.38 6.80 -1.97
N VAL A 144 3.25 8.04 -2.45
CA VAL A 144 2.17 8.39 -3.39
C VAL A 144 2.32 7.55 -4.66
N HIS A 145 3.51 7.55 -5.26
CA HIS A 145 3.78 6.79 -6.47
C HIS A 145 3.51 5.30 -6.28
N TYR A 146 3.97 4.71 -5.16
CA TYR A 146 3.75 3.30 -4.81
C TYR A 146 2.28 2.88 -4.88
N VAL A 147 1.38 3.72 -4.36
CA VAL A 147 -0.06 3.45 -4.39
C VAL A 147 -0.65 3.74 -5.77
N THR A 148 -0.32 4.88 -6.38
CA THR A 148 -0.94 5.30 -7.65
C THR A 148 -0.43 4.56 -8.88
N SER A 149 0.75 3.94 -8.82
CA SER A 149 1.35 3.14 -9.92
C SER A 149 0.94 1.66 -9.90
N HIS A 150 -0.03 1.27 -9.06
CA HIS A 150 -0.48 -0.12 -8.85
C HIS A 150 0.55 -1.07 -8.24
N GLN A 151 1.67 -0.55 -7.71
CA GLN A 151 2.70 -1.37 -7.08
C GLN A 151 2.19 -2.03 -5.79
N LEU A 152 1.42 -1.29 -4.96
CA LEU A 152 0.70 -1.86 -3.81
C LEU A 152 -0.20 -3.04 -4.20
N LEU A 153 -1.02 -2.87 -5.24
CA LEU A 153 -1.92 -3.92 -5.72
C LEU A 153 -1.14 -5.14 -6.24
N THR A 154 -0.01 -4.89 -6.91
CA THR A 154 0.86 -5.95 -7.42
C THR A 154 1.41 -6.81 -6.30
N GLU A 155 1.91 -6.19 -5.23
CA GLU A 155 2.42 -6.92 -4.07
C GLU A 155 1.31 -7.64 -3.30
N LEU A 156 0.12 -7.03 -3.14
CA LEU A 156 -1.04 -7.69 -2.53
C LEU A 156 -1.42 -8.95 -3.30
N ARG A 157 -1.46 -8.88 -4.63
CA ARG A 157 -1.73 -10.05 -5.49
C ARG A 157 -0.65 -11.13 -5.40
N GLY A 158 0.59 -10.76 -5.14
CA GLY A 158 1.67 -11.71 -4.86
C GLY A 158 1.42 -12.54 -3.60
N LEU A 159 0.72 -11.98 -2.62
CA LEU A 159 0.32 -12.64 -1.38
C LEU A 159 -1.01 -13.39 -1.48
N THR A 160 -1.88 -13.04 -2.43
CA THR A 160 -3.22 -13.64 -2.60
C THR A 160 -3.31 -14.46 -3.90
N GLN A 161 -2.51 -15.50 -4.01
CA GLN A 161 -2.40 -16.27 -5.26
C GLN A 161 -3.65 -17.10 -5.54
N SER A 162 -4.35 -17.51 -4.49
CA SER A 162 -5.54 -18.35 -4.60
C SER A 162 -6.75 -17.56 -5.07
N TYR A 163 -6.91 -16.39 -4.48
CA TYR A 163 -8.00 -15.47 -4.65
C TYR A 163 -7.41 -14.07 -4.89
N PRO A 164 -7.07 -13.72 -6.14
CA PRO A 164 -6.38 -12.47 -6.46
C PRO A 164 -7.07 -11.24 -5.85
N PHE A 165 -6.30 -10.41 -5.15
CA PHE A 165 -6.79 -9.19 -4.51
C PHE A 165 -7.43 -8.24 -5.54
N SER A 166 -8.60 -7.70 -5.18
CA SER A 166 -9.34 -6.78 -6.03
C SER A 166 -8.72 -5.39 -6.03
N GLY A 167 -8.57 -4.80 -7.22
CA GLY A 167 -8.09 -3.42 -7.37
C GLY A 167 -9.06 -2.39 -6.79
N ASP A 168 -10.36 -2.72 -6.75
CA ASP A 168 -11.40 -1.81 -6.29
C ASP A 168 -11.26 -1.51 -4.80
N VAL A 169 -10.78 -2.47 -4.01
CA VAL A 169 -10.47 -2.29 -2.57
C VAL A 169 -9.39 -1.23 -2.38
N VAL A 170 -8.34 -1.26 -3.22
CA VAL A 170 -7.24 -0.28 -3.18
C VAL A 170 -7.71 1.10 -3.61
N GLN A 171 -8.52 1.17 -4.68
CA GLN A 171 -9.06 2.42 -5.18
C GLN A 171 -9.99 3.09 -4.16
N GLU A 172 -10.86 2.31 -3.51
CA GLU A 172 -11.78 2.83 -2.51
C GLU A 172 -11.06 3.28 -1.23
N ALA A 173 -10.08 2.50 -0.74
CA ALA A 173 -9.24 2.91 0.37
C ALA A 173 -8.52 4.25 0.06
N TYR A 174 -7.90 4.35 -1.12
CA TYR A 174 -7.27 5.59 -1.57
C TYR A 174 -8.25 6.77 -1.61
N ARG A 175 -9.45 6.57 -2.15
CA ARG A 175 -10.48 7.62 -2.21
C ARG A 175 -10.86 8.11 -0.82
N ARG A 176 -11.04 7.20 0.15
CA ARG A 176 -11.39 7.54 1.54
C ARG A 176 -10.27 8.31 2.24
N VAL A 177 -9.04 7.82 2.14
CA VAL A 177 -7.86 8.49 2.70
C VAL A 177 -7.70 9.92 2.15
N ARG A 178 -7.93 10.12 0.84
CA ARG A 178 -7.87 11.45 0.22
C ARG A 178 -9.04 12.37 0.58
N SER A 179 -10.17 11.79 0.95
CA SER A 179 -11.37 12.54 1.34
C SER A 179 -11.34 12.95 2.81
N ASP A 180 -10.56 12.27 3.66
CA ASP A 180 -10.41 12.59 5.08
C ASP A 180 -9.42 13.75 5.30
N PRO A 181 -9.88 14.89 5.85
CA PRO A 181 -9.01 16.01 6.18
C PRO A 181 -7.89 15.67 7.19
N ASN A 182 -8.12 14.68 8.06
CA ASN A 182 -7.16 14.28 9.09
C ASN A 182 -6.06 13.36 8.54
N SER A 183 -6.41 12.48 7.58
CA SER A 183 -5.48 11.60 6.89
C SER A 183 -4.40 12.34 6.09
N ASN A 184 -4.66 13.56 5.62
CA ASN A 184 -3.67 14.41 4.94
C ASN A 184 -2.47 14.81 5.82
N ARG A 185 -2.48 14.48 7.12
CA ARG A 185 -1.35 14.71 8.04
C ARG A 185 -0.33 13.58 8.05
N SER A 186 -0.69 12.37 7.60
CA SER A 186 0.26 11.27 7.47
C SER A 186 0.81 11.22 6.05
N TRP A 187 2.13 11.15 5.99
CA TRP A 187 2.92 11.16 4.77
C TRP A 187 3.00 9.79 4.11
N ASN A 188 2.68 8.73 4.87
CA ASN A 188 2.72 7.36 4.39
C ASN A 188 1.34 6.94 3.88
N LEU A 189 1.07 7.27 2.61
CA LEU A 189 -0.19 6.94 1.95
C LEU A 189 -0.48 5.43 1.94
N ALA A 190 0.54 4.59 1.79
CA ALA A 190 0.37 3.14 1.72
C ALA A 190 -0.16 2.58 3.05
N TRP A 191 0.46 2.97 4.16
CA TRP A 191 0.02 2.58 5.50
C TRP A 191 -1.41 3.04 5.78
N LEU A 192 -1.77 4.29 5.44
CA LEU A 192 -3.13 4.80 5.60
C LEU A 192 -4.15 3.99 4.80
N CYS A 193 -3.85 3.68 3.54
CA CYS A 193 -4.71 2.84 2.71
C CYS A 193 -4.91 1.45 3.34
N LEU A 194 -3.83 0.81 3.80
CA LEU A 194 -3.89 -0.51 4.42
C LEU A 194 -4.69 -0.49 5.74
N GLN A 195 -4.51 0.53 6.58
CA GLN A 195 -5.35 0.71 7.77
C GLN A 195 -6.81 0.91 7.41
N THR A 196 -7.10 1.77 6.43
CA THR A 196 -8.47 2.02 5.97
C THR A 196 -9.13 0.74 5.46
N MET A 197 -8.41 -0.11 4.70
CA MET A 197 -8.92 -1.40 4.24
C MET A 197 -9.37 -2.30 5.40
N ARG A 198 -8.58 -2.34 6.47
CA ARG A 198 -8.81 -3.17 7.65
C ARG A 198 -9.91 -2.58 8.54
N ASP A 199 -9.79 -1.31 8.91
CA ASP A 199 -10.59 -0.68 9.95
C ASP A 199 -12.00 -0.34 9.43
N ASP A 200 -12.15 0.05 8.16
CA ASP A 200 -13.46 0.28 7.52
C ASP A 200 -14.10 -1.01 6.97
N ARG A 201 -13.47 -2.17 7.21
CA ARG A 201 -13.93 -3.49 6.73
C ARG A 201 -14.15 -3.55 5.21
N LEU A 202 -13.33 -2.83 4.43
CA LEU A 202 -13.43 -2.85 2.96
C LEU A 202 -13.17 -4.25 2.40
N VAL A 203 -12.24 -4.99 3.02
CA VAL A 203 -11.94 -6.37 2.61
C VAL A 203 -13.21 -7.23 2.63
N ALA A 204 -13.97 -7.22 3.71
CA ALA A 204 -15.20 -8.01 3.85
C ALA A 204 -16.27 -7.60 2.83
N ALA A 205 -16.51 -6.30 2.69
CA ALA A 205 -17.53 -5.77 1.77
C ALA A 205 -17.23 -6.16 0.31
N TYR A 206 -15.98 -6.00 -0.13
CA TYR A 206 -15.59 -6.32 -1.50
C TYR A 206 -15.39 -7.82 -1.72
N ALA A 207 -15.02 -8.60 -0.71
CA ALA A 207 -14.98 -10.06 -0.80
C ALA A 207 -16.38 -10.63 -1.07
N ALA A 208 -17.41 -10.11 -0.38
CA ALA A 208 -18.80 -10.47 -0.63
C ALA A 208 -19.26 -10.08 -2.04
N ALA A 209 -18.93 -8.85 -2.47
CA ALA A 209 -19.26 -8.39 -3.81
C ALA A 209 -18.55 -9.22 -4.91
N GLU A 210 -17.28 -9.57 -4.71
CA GLU A 210 -16.50 -10.40 -5.62
C GLU A 210 -17.06 -11.82 -5.70
N ALA A 211 -17.41 -12.43 -4.56
CA ALA A 211 -18.00 -13.76 -4.52
C ALA A 211 -19.39 -13.83 -5.18
N ALA A 212 -20.15 -12.74 -5.18
CA ALA A 212 -21.47 -12.67 -5.79
C ALA A 212 -21.43 -12.50 -7.32
N LYS A 213 -20.26 -12.23 -7.91
CA LYS A 213 -20.11 -12.03 -9.36
C LYS A 213 -20.52 -13.27 -10.15
N PRO A 214 -21.41 -13.17 -11.16
CA PRO A 214 -21.83 -14.31 -11.97
C PRO A 214 -20.66 -15.06 -12.61
N GLU A 215 -19.60 -14.34 -12.99
CA GLU A 215 -18.41 -14.93 -13.63
C GLU A 215 -17.65 -15.90 -12.72
N MET A 216 -17.88 -15.83 -11.40
CA MET A 216 -17.33 -16.78 -10.45
C MET A 216 -18.00 -18.15 -10.57
N TRP A 217 -19.27 -18.19 -10.93
CA TRP A 217 -20.09 -19.40 -10.89
C TRP A 217 -20.36 -20.00 -12.28
N ALA A 218 -19.78 -19.40 -13.33
CA ALA A 218 -19.98 -19.78 -14.73
C ALA A 218 -21.48 -19.81 -15.11
N GLN A 219 -22.05 -21.00 -15.35
CA GLN A 219 -23.47 -21.19 -15.68
C GLN A 219 -24.29 -21.74 -14.50
N THR A 220 -23.66 -21.93 -13.34
CA THR A 220 -24.33 -22.48 -12.15
C THR A 220 -24.89 -21.34 -11.33
N GLN A 221 -26.14 -21.46 -10.90
CA GLN A 221 -26.73 -20.52 -9.94
C GLN A 221 -26.31 -20.94 -8.52
N PRO A 222 -25.48 -20.16 -7.81
CA PRO A 222 -25.03 -20.53 -6.48
C PRO A 222 -26.15 -20.34 -5.45
N SER A 223 -26.11 -21.15 -4.39
CA SER A 223 -26.89 -20.83 -3.20
C SER A 223 -26.28 -19.64 -2.46
N GLY A 224 -27.08 -18.95 -1.64
CA GLY A 224 -26.55 -17.88 -0.78
C GLY A 224 -25.46 -18.36 0.18
N GLU A 225 -25.52 -19.62 0.60
CA GLU A 225 -24.51 -20.26 1.45
C GLU A 225 -23.18 -20.44 0.70
N ASP A 226 -23.21 -20.85 -0.57
CA ASP A 226 -22.00 -21.02 -1.38
C ASP A 226 -21.31 -19.67 -1.64
N VAL A 227 -22.10 -18.62 -1.91
CA VAL A 227 -21.57 -17.25 -2.03
C VAL A 227 -20.90 -16.82 -0.73
N ALA A 228 -21.54 -17.07 0.42
CA ALA A 228 -20.96 -16.74 1.72
C ALA A 228 -19.66 -17.50 2.01
N LYS A 229 -19.59 -18.80 1.68
CA LYS A 229 -18.37 -19.60 1.83
C LYS A 229 -17.24 -19.08 0.95
N LEU A 230 -17.53 -18.73 -0.31
CA LEU A 230 -16.53 -18.17 -1.22
C LEU A 230 -16.06 -16.78 -0.74
N ALA A 231 -16.98 -15.93 -0.28
CA ALA A 231 -16.66 -14.63 0.30
C ALA A 231 -15.74 -14.77 1.53
N ALA A 232 -16.00 -15.74 2.41
CA ALA A 232 -15.14 -16.02 3.55
C ALA A 232 -13.72 -16.46 3.14
N CYS A 233 -13.58 -17.20 2.04
CA CYS A 233 -12.27 -17.57 1.49
C CYS A 233 -11.51 -16.34 0.95
N PHE A 234 -12.18 -15.47 0.20
CA PHE A 234 -11.62 -14.19 -0.24
C PHE A 234 -11.17 -13.34 0.94
N GLU A 235 -12.09 -13.08 1.86
CA GLU A 235 -11.88 -12.22 3.02
C GLU A 235 -10.70 -12.73 3.86
N HIS A 236 -10.60 -14.04 4.09
CA HIS A 236 -9.50 -14.61 4.86
C HIS A 236 -8.13 -14.37 4.20
N GLU A 237 -7.98 -14.68 2.92
CA GLU A 237 -6.69 -14.52 2.23
C GLU A 237 -6.33 -13.03 2.08
N TRP A 238 -7.32 -12.18 1.80
CA TRP A 238 -7.13 -10.74 1.63
C TRP A 238 -6.77 -10.05 2.96
N ASN A 239 -7.44 -10.37 4.06
CA ASN A 239 -7.07 -9.86 5.38
C ASN A 239 -5.67 -10.32 5.77
N THR A 240 -5.33 -11.59 5.51
CA THR A 240 -3.98 -12.11 5.77
C THR A 240 -2.93 -11.33 4.99
N ALA A 241 -3.19 -10.97 3.73
CA ALA A 241 -2.27 -10.15 2.93
C ALA A 241 -2.14 -8.72 3.47
N VAL A 242 -3.26 -8.06 3.80
CA VAL A 242 -3.26 -6.71 4.39
C VAL A 242 -2.50 -6.70 5.73
N ASP A 243 -2.78 -7.65 6.62
CA ASP A 243 -2.08 -7.79 7.90
C ASP A 243 -0.60 -8.07 7.71
N THR A 244 -0.24 -8.88 6.71
CA THR A 244 1.16 -9.16 6.36
C THR A 244 1.90 -7.89 5.95
N MET A 245 1.29 -7.04 5.12
CA MET A 245 1.88 -5.76 4.74
C MET A 245 1.96 -4.78 5.92
N LEU A 246 0.93 -4.72 6.76
CA LEU A 246 0.92 -3.83 7.93
C LEU A 246 2.02 -4.16 8.95
N ARG A 247 2.47 -5.42 9.03
CA ARG A 247 3.58 -5.82 9.90
C ARG A 247 4.93 -5.15 9.58
N HIS A 248 5.06 -4.49 8.43
CA HIS A 248 6.24 -3.68 8.13
C HIS A 248 6.41 -2.46 9.05
N TRP A 249 5.32 -2.01 9.68
CA TRP A 249 5.30 -0.91 10.64
C TRP A 249 4.94 -1.43 12.03
N GLN A 250 5.91 -1.41 12.95
CA GLN A 250 5.65 -1.73 14.37
C GLN A 250 4.85 -0.62 15.07
N HIS A 251 5.04 0.61 14.63
CA HIS A 251 4.35 1.80 15.13
C HIS A 251 3.84 2.61 13.93
N PRO A 252 2.77 3.41 14.09
CA PRO A 252 2.33 4.34 13.06
C PRO A 252 3.49 5.21 12.55
N PRO A 253 3.70 5.30 11.22
CA PRO A 253 4.74 6.14 10.66
C PRO A 253 4.43 7.60 10.98
N THR A 254 5.35 8.25 11.70
CA THR A 254 5.28 9.66 12.12
C THR A 254 6.58 10.34 11.73
N TRP A 255 6.50 11.58 11.24
CA TRP A 255 7.68 12.44 11.13
C TRP A 255 7.93 13.08 12.50
N TYR A 256 9.19 13.12 12.92
CA TYR A 256 9.67 13.85 14.09
C TYR A 256 10.32 15.17 13.66
#